data_AF-A0A0P9M0W8-F1
#
_entry.id   AF-A0A0P9M0W8-F1
#
_cell.length_a   1.000
_cell.length_b   1.000
_cell.length_c   1.000
_cell.angle_alpha   90.00
_cell.angle_beta   90.00
_cell.angle_gamma   90.00
#
_symmetry.space_group_name_H-M   'P 1'
#
loop_
_entity.id
_entity.type
_entity.pdbx_description
1 polymer ?
#
loop_
_entity_poly.entity_id
_entity_poly.type
_entity_poly.pdbx_seq_one_letter_code
_entity_poly.pdbx_strand_id
1 'polypeptide(L)'
;REQHTSSVTNAIKLAEAQLSAKKTFASLQQWAEAAQKARRKDEEHVYMMYKDDVPGTTPMNTRQQSNYLHTLKALNEQNQLIIRPQSQDHLRNKELDLNAFMAERPESRDGFYRLMPKKDRDPGKDSGRLTIGVEPKYAAQLAHAMVTLIDRDKSVTQGKVAGPANYGKRTDSAILYINGDLETAARLAEELKTLSGIPADGFVEHTPLRRR
;
A
#
# COMPACT_ATOMS: atom_id res chain seq x y z
N ARG A 1 -40.54 -19.18 -0.90
CA ARG A 1 -40.06 -18.62 0.38
C ARG A 1 -38.61 -18.16 0.14
N GLU A 2 -38.40 -16.99 -0.48
CA GLU A 2 -37.05 -16.53 -0.88
C GLU A 2 -36.92 -15.00 -0.76
N GLN A 3 -37.23 -14.43 0.41
CA GLN A 3 -37.07 -12.99 0.67
C GLN A 3 -36.33 -12.66 1.99
N HIS A 4 -35.80 -13.67 2.69
CA HIS A 4 -35.17 -13.45 4.01
C HIS A 4 -33.64 -13.37 3.99
N THR A 5 -32.96 -13.76 2.90
CA THR A 5 -31.49 -13.79 2.84
C THR A 5 -30.86 -12.45 2.44
N SER A 6 -31.51 -11.67 1.57
CA SER A 6 -30.98 -10.38 1.10
C SER A 6 -31.05 -9.28 2.18
N SER A 7 -32.13 -9.23 2.95
CA SER A 7 -32.34 -8.24 4.01
C SER A 7 -31.37 -8.43 5.19
N VAL A 8 -31.11 -9.68 5.59
CA VAL A 8 -30.15 -10.01 6.64
C VAL A 8 -28.72 -9.70 6.20
N THR A 9 -28.35 -10.02 4.95
CA THR A 9 -27.01 -9.72 4.41
C THR A 9 -26.75 -8.22 4.35
N ASN A 10 -27.75 -7.42 3.94
CA ASN A 10 -27.63 -5.97 3.90
C ASN A 10 -27.55 -5.34 5.30
N ALA A 11 -28.30 -5.88 6.27
CA ALA A 11 -28.23 -5.42 7.66
C ALA A 11 -26.85 -5.70 8.30
N ILE A 12 -26.24 -6.87 8.01
CA ILE A 12 -24.90 -7.21 8.46
C ILE A 12 -23.85 -6.26 7.85
N LYS A 13 -23.88 -6.07 6.53
CA LYS A 13 -22.98 -5.11 5.84
C LYS A 13 -23.09 -3.69 6.40
N LEU A 14 -24.32 -3.22 6.69
CA LEU A 14 -24.54 -1.90 7.27
C LEU A 14 -23.98 -1.79 8.70
N ALA A 15 -24.18 -2.81 9.53
CA ALA A 15 -23.64 -2.84 10.89
C ALA A 15 -22.10 -2.88 10.89
N GLU A 16 -21.49 -3.65 10.00
CA GLU A 16 -20.03 -3.70 9.81
C GLU A 16 -19.47 -2.37 9.31
N ALA A 17 -20.13 -1.73 8.34
CA ALA A 17 -19.76 -0.41 7.86
C ALA A 17 -19.86 0.66 8.96
N GLN A 18 -20.93 0.64 9.77
CA GLN A 18 -21.08 1.54 10.92
C GLN A 18 -20.02 1.30 12.00
N LEU A 19 -19.69 0.04 12.29
CA LEU A 19 -18.64 -0.31 13.26
C LEU A 19 -17.25 0.13 12.75
N SER A 20 -16.99 -0.03 11.46
CA SER A 20 -15.78 0.44 10.78
C SER A 20 -15.67 1.98 10.84
N ALA A 21 -16.75 2.70 10.55
CA ALA A 21 -16.81 4.16 10.63
C ALA A 21 -16.55 4.67 12.06
N LYS A 22 -17.14 4.03 13.08
CA LYS A 22 -16.90 4.38 14.49
C LYS A 22 -15.43 4.21 14.89
N LYS A 23 -14.80 3.09 14.53
CA LYS A 23 -13.37 2.83 14.81
C LYS A 23 -12.47 3.84 14.10
N THR A 24 -12.77 4.14 12.84
CA THR A 24 -12.02 5.13 12.03
C THR A 24 -12.14 6.54 12.60
N PHE A 25 -13.34 6.94 13.01
CA PHE A 25 -13.54 8.26 13.62
C PHE A 25 -12.85 8.36 14.98
N ALA A 26 -12.88 7.29 15.79
CA ALA A 26 -12.21 7.26 17.08
C ALA A 26 -10.68 7.43 16.94
N SER A 27 -10.04 6.75 15.99
CA SER A 27 -8.59 6.92 15.75
C SER A 27 -8.24 8.33 15.24
N LEU A 28 -9.07 8.90 14.36
CA LEU A 28 -8.92 10.28 13.90
C LEU A 28 -9.03 11.28 15.08
N GLN A 29 -10.01 11.10 15.95
CA GLN A 29 -10.20 11.94 17.14
C GLN A 29 -8.99 11.84 18.08
N GLN A 30 -8.49 10.64 18.35
CA GLN A 30 -7.31 10.44 19.19
C GLN A 30 -6.06 11.15 18.64
N TRP A 31 -5.84 11.08 17.34
CA TRP A 31 -4.73 11.79 16.69
C TRP A 31 -4.90 13.31 16.77
N ALA A 32 -6.11 13.82 16.51
CA ALA A 32 -6.41 15.25 16.61
C ALA A 32 -6.20 15.77 18.04
N GLU A 33 -6.65 15.04 19.05
CA GLU A 33 -6.42 15.39 20.47
C GLU A 33 -4.94 15.36 20.84
N ALA A 34 -4.17 14.40 20.31
CA ALA A 34 -2.73 14.34 20.51
C ALA A 34 -2.02 15.53 19.87
N ALA A 35 -2.39 15.90 18.64
CA ALA A 35 -1.86 17.06 17.93
C ALA A 35 -2.19 18.38 18.66
N GLN A 36 -3.39 18.51 19.23
CA GLN A 36 -3.77 19.68 20.03
C GLN A 36 -2.91 19.86 21.29
N LYS A 37 -2.49 18.74 21.90
CA LYS A 37 -1.63 18.71 23.10
C LYS A 37 -0.13 18.86 22.78
N ALA A 38 0.26 18.69 21.51
CA ALA A 38 1.65 18.80 21.08
C ALA A 38 2.17 20.24 21.18
N ARG A 39 3.48 20.38 21.43
CA ARG A 39 4.16 21.69 21.48
C ARG A 39 4.30 22.31 20.09
N ARG A 40 4.63 21.51 19.07
CA ARG A 40 4.60 21.89 17.64
C ARG A 40 3.23 21.52 17.08
N LYS A 41 2.64 22.40 16.27
CA LYS A 41 1.29 22.23 15.70
C LYS A 41 1.23 22.54 14.20
N ASP A 42 2.37 22.79 13.57
CA ASP A 42 2.44 22.93 12.12
C ASP A 42 2.11 21.59 11.43
N GLU A 43 1.69 21.71 10.17
CA GLU A 43 1.21 20.60 9.36
C GLU A 43 2.22 19.45 9.27
N GLU A 44 3.51 19.78 9.14
CA GLU A 44 4.57 18.76 9.07
C GLU A 44 4.65 17.96 10.37
N HIS A 45 4.60 18.61 11.53
CA HIS A 45 4.63 17.89 12.81
C HIS A 45 3.42 16.96 12.96
N VAL A 46 2.23 17.49 12.69
CA VAL A 46 0.97 16.72 12.79
C VAL A 46 1.01 15.51 11.85
N TYR A 47 1.52 15.70 10.63
CA TYR A 47 1.73 14.62 9.67
C TYR A 47 2.76 13.59 10.14
N MET A 48 3.87 14.00 10.75
CA MET A 48 4.87 13.06 11.26
C MET A 48 4.32 12.22 12.42
N MET A 49 3.44 12.76 13.26
CA MET A 49 2.75 11.98 14.29
C MET A 49 1.91 10.83 13.71
N TYR A 50 1.34 11.01 12.52
CA TYR A 50 0.70 9.92 11.78
C TYR A 50 1.75 8.95 11.23
N LYS A 51 2.74 9.47 10.51
CA LYS A 51 3.72 8.67 9.76
C LYS A 51 4.61 7.80 10.64
N ASP A 52 4.87 8.24 11.87
CA ASP A 52 5.71 7.55 12.86
C ASP A 52 4.94 6.48 13.66
N ASP A 53 3.63 6.31 13.39
CA ASP A 53 2.83 5.16 13.87
C ASP A 53 3.23 3.90 13.09
N VAL A 54 4.39 3.34 13.45
CA VAL A 54 5.02 2.23 12.71
C VAL A 54 4.55 0.88 13.23
N PRO A 55 4.32 -0.11 12.33
CA PRO A 55 3.95 -1.45 12.74
C PRO A 55 5.15 -2.19 13.36
N GLY A 56 4.89 -3.05 14.35
CA GLY A 56 5.90 -3.89 14.99
C GLY A 56 6.29 -5.10 14.14
N THR A 57 6.99 -4.87 13.02
CA THR A 57 7.39 -5.91 12.06
C THR A 57 8.85 -6.34 12.22
N THR A 58 9.21 -7.48 11.62
CA THR A 58 10.62 -7.92 11.55
C THR A 58 11.29 -7.41 10.27
N PRO A 59 12.34 -6.55 10.35
CA PRO A 59 13.02 -6.06 9.16
C PRO A 59 13.63 -7.18 8.31
N MET A 60 13.67 -6.97 7.00
CA MET A 60 14.38 -7.88 6.08
C MET A 60 15.89 -7.91 6.38
N ASN A 61 16.47 -9.11 6.35
CA ASN A 61 17.92 -9.29 6.31
C ASN A 61 18.51 -8.96 4.92
N THR A 62 19.83 -8.84 4.81
CA THR A 62 20.52 -8.46 3.55
C THR A 62 20.11 -9.33 2.36
N ARG A 63 19.98 -10.65 2.54
CA ARG A 63 19.59 -11.57 1.47
C ARG A 63 18.16 -11.32 1.00
N GLN A 64 17.23 -11.14 1.94
CA GLN A 64 15.83 -10.82 1.64
C GLN A 64 15.69 -9.47 0.91
N GLN A 65 16.41 -8.46 1.37
CA GLN A 65 16.42 -7.15 0.72
C GLN A 65 16.96 -7.21 -0.71
N SER A 66 18.05 -7.96 -0.95
CA SER A 66 18.60 -8.16 -2.30
C SER A 66 17.65 -8.95 -3.20
N ASN A 67 16.99 -9.99 -2.66
CA ASN A 67 15.96 -10.74 -3.38
C ASN A 67 14.78 -9.82 -3.78
N TYR A 68 14.34 -8.96 -2.87
CA TYR A 68 13.27 -8.00 -3.13
C TYR A 68 13.59 -7.06 -4.30
N LEU A 69 14.79 -6.45 -4.30
CA LEU A 69 15.23 -5.59 -5.41
C LEU A 69 15.33 -6.37 -6.73
N HIS A 70 15.85 -7.60 -6.68
CA HIS A 70 15.90 -8.46 -7.87
C HIS A 70 14.49 -8.77 -8.42
N THR A 71 13.52 -9.02 -7.54
CA THR A 71 12.11 -9.17 -7.94
C THR A 71 11.57 -7.93 -8.63
N LEU A 72 11.83 -6.73 -8.11
CA LEU A 72 11.40 -5.49 -8.76
C LEU A 72 12.04 -5.31 -10.14
N LYS A 73 13.31 -5.69 -10.32
CA LYS A 73 13.96 -5.67 -11.65
C LYS A 73 13.26 -6.62 -12.62
N ALA A 74 13.05 -7.87 -12.21
CA ALA A 74 12.39 -8.88 -13.04
C ALA A 74 10.95 -8.49 -13.42
N LEU A 75 10.21 -7.86 -12.48
CA LEU A 75 8.87 -7.34 -12.77
C LEU A 75 8.89 -6.17 -13.77
N ASN A 76 9.91 -5.32 -13.74
CA ASN A 76 10.06 -4.21 -14.67
C ASN A 76 10.39 -4.66 -16.10
N GLU A 77 10.99 -5.84 -16.27
CA GLU A 77 11.28 -6.44 -17.58
C GLU A 77 10.00 -6.97 -18.27
N GLN A 78 8.88 -7.08 -17.53
CA GLN A 78 7.61 -7.52 -18.09
C GLN A 78 6.98 -6.44 -18.99
N ASN A 79 6.36 -6.89 -20.08
CA ASN A 79 6.02 -6.00 -21.19
C ASN A 79 4.89 -4.98 -20.93
N GLN A 80 4.19 -5.03 -19.79
CA GLN A 80 3.01 -4.20 -19.52
C GLN A 80 3.16 -3.20 -18.37
N LEU A 81 4.30 -3.21 -17.67
CA LEU A 81 4.50 -2.41 -16.46
C LEU A 81 5.77 -1.53 -16.57
N ILE A 82 5.81 -0.48 -15.78
CA ILE A 82 6.98 0.35 -15.48
C ILE A 82 7.13 0.38 -13.96
N ILE A 83 8.30 -0.02 -13.46
CA ILE A 83 8.70 0.19 -12.07
C ILE A 83 9.75 1.29 -12.05
N ARG A 84 9.45 2.37 -11.31
CA ARG A 84 10.35 3.52 -11.23
C ARG A 84 10.52 4.01 -9.79
N PRO A 85 11.72 4.45 -9.39
CA PRO A 85 11.91 5.13 -8.12
C PRO A 85 11.13 6.44 -8.10
N GLN A 86 10.48 6.75 -6.98
CA GLN A 86 9.73 8.00 -6.82
C GLN A 86 10.66 9.23 -6.89
N SER A 87 11.93 9.11 -6.50
CA SER A 87 12.94 10.18 -6.65
C SER A 87 13.18 10.56 -8.11
N GLN A 88 12.87 9.65 -9.04
CA GLN A 88 13.05 9.84 -10.47
C GLN A 88 11.77 10.30 -11.18
N ASP A 89 10.69 10.69 -10.48
CA ASP A 89 9.40 11.11 -11.08
C ASP A 89 9.54 12.20 -12.16
N HIS A 90 10.61 13.02 -12.11
CA HIS A 90 10.92 14.06 -13.09
C HIS A 90 11.48 13.55 -14.43
N LEU A 91 11.91 12.28 -14.52
CA LEU A 91 12.46 11.68 -15.74
C LEU A 91 11.35 11.15 -16.66
N ARG A 92 11.62 11.13 -17.97
CA ARG A 92 10.73 10.45 -18.95
C ARG A 92 10.99 8.95 -18.93
N ASN A 93 10.02 8.15 -19.35
CA ASN A 93 10.12 6.68 -19.31
C ASN A 93 11.35 6.13 -20.06
N LYS A 94 11.78 6.78 -21.15
CA LYS A 94 12.97 6.38 -21.93
C LYS A 94 14.31 6.66 -21.24
N GLU A 95 14.31 7.47 -20.18
CA GLU A 95 15.49 7.85 -19.40
C GLU A 95 15.62 6.99 -18.14
N LEU A 96 14.62 6.13 -17.86
CA LEU A 96 14.62 5.27 -16.70
C LEU A 96 15.51 4.05 -16.94
N ASP A 97 16.49 3.89 -16.06
CA ASP A 97 17.26 2.67 -15.91
C ASP A 97 17.19 2.20 -14.45
N LEU A 98 16.24 1.30 -14.19
CA LEU A 98 16.03 0.74 -12.85
C LEU A 98 17.25 -0.10 -12.41
N ASN A 99 17.94 -0.73 -13.35
CA ASN A 99 19.08 -1.59 -13.06
C ASN A 99 20.28 -0.78 -12.59
N ALA A 100 20.62 0.28 -13.33
CA ALA A 100 21.67 1.23 -12.96
C ALA A 100 21.35 1.93 -11.63
N PHE A 101 20.11 2.41 -11.46
CA PHE A 101 19.69 3.05 -10.22
C PHE A 101 19.90 2.15 -9.00
N MET A 102 19.48 0.89 -9.06
CA MET A 102 19.64 -0.05 -7.94
C MET A 102 21.10 -0.52 -7.73
N ALA A 103 21.96 -0.41 -8.75
CA ALA A 103 23.37 -0.77 -8.63
C ALA A 103 24.21 0.37 -8.03
N GLU A 104 23.89 1.61 -8.38
CA GLU A 104 24.75 2.77 -8.11
C GLU A 104 24.27 3.65 -6.96
N ARG A 105 22.96 3.63 -6.65
CA ARG A 105 22.36 4.58 -5.71
C ARG A 105 22.01 3.89 -4.39
N PRO A 106 22.60 4.32 -3.26
CA PRO A 106 22.23 3.82 -1.93
C PRO A 106 20.74 4.00 -1.62
N GLU A 107 20.15 5.10 -2.11
CA GLU A 107 18.73 5.44 -1.92
C GLU A 107 17.75 4.40 -2.51
N SER A 108 18.24 3.50 -3.37
CA SER A 108 17.47 2.37 -3.90
C SER A 108 16.96 1.42 -2.81
N ARG A 109 17.59 1.40 -1.62
CA ARG A 109 17.13 0.57 -0.51
C ARG A 109 16.06 1.25 0.35
N ASP A 110 15.97 2.58 0.29
CA ASP A 110 15.19 3.39 1.23
C ASP A 110 13.96 4.05 0.59
N GLY A 111 14.09 4.44 -0.68
CA GLY A 111 13.08 5.18 -1.42
C GLY A 111 11.86 4.34 -1.78
N PHE A 112 10.79 5.00 -2.22
CA PHE A 112 9.63 4.30 -2.76
C PHE A 112 9.79 4.02 -4.25
N TYR A 113 9.16 2.94 -4.70
CA TYR A 113 9.01 2.59 -6.10
C TYR A 113 7.54 2.68 -6.50
N ARG A 114 7.25 3.32 -7.63
CA ARG A 114 5.94 3.30 -8.27
C ARG A 114 5.85 2.07 -9.18
N LEU A 115 4.71 1.40 -9.13
CA LEU A 115 4.34 0.29 -10.01
C LEU A 115 3.26 0.82 -10.95
N MET A 116 3.60 1.09 -12.20
CA MET A 116 2.70 1.79 -13.14
C MET A 116 2.39 0.92 -14.35
N PRO A 117 1.14 0.87 -14.83
CA PRO A 117 0.86 0.31 -16.14
C PRO A 117 1.54 1.16 -17.23
N LYS A 118 2.04 0.56 -18.31
CA LYS A 118 2.66 1.31 -19.43
C LYS A 118 1.71 2.30 -20.09
N LYS A 119 0.43 1.96 -20.13
CA LYS A 119 -0.64 2.88 -20.50
C LYS A 119 -1.12 3.55 -19.22
N ASP A 120 -0.77 4.82 -19.08
CA ASP A 120 -1.20 5.62 -17.93
C ASP A 120 -2.71 5.58 -17.78
N ARG A 121 -3.16 5.49 -16.53
CA ARG A 121 -4.56 5.48 -16.14
C ARG A 121 -4.81 6.72 -15.31
N ASP A 122 -5.70 7.58 -15.78
CA ASP A 122 -6.01 8.82 -15.09
C ASP A 122 -6.74 8.52 -13.75
N PRO A 123 -6.26 9.04 -12.61
CA PRO A 123 -7.05 9.01 -11.39
C PRO A 123 -8.37 9.77 -11.59
N GLY A 124 -9.49 9.07 -11.43
CA GLY A 124 -10.81 9.67 -11.47
C GLY A 124 -11.06 10.55 -10.25
N LYS A 125 -12.15 11.34 -10.30
CA LYS A 125 -12.61 12.17 -9.18
C LYS A 125 -12.88 11.35 -7.92
N ASP A 126 -13.43 10.14 -8.10
CA ASP A 126 -13.69 9.19 -7.03
C ASP A 126 -12.56 8.15 -6.99
N SER A 127 -11.44 8.53 -6.37
CA SER A 127 -10.29 7.66 -6.18
C SER A 127 -9.91 7.51 -4.71
N GLY A 128 -9.41 6.32 -4.37
CA GLY A 128 -9.01 5.93 -3.03
C GLY A 128 -7.64 5.29 -3.01
N ARG A 129 -7.16 5.02 -1.79
CA ARG A 129 -5.90 4.32 -1.53
C ARG A 129 -6.18 3.11 -0.66
N LEU A 130 -5.72 1.94 -1.09
CA LEU A 130 -5.66 0.73 -0.30
C LEU A 130 -4.23 0.53 0.20
N THR A 131 -4.02 0.70 1.50
CA THR A 131 -2.72 0.42 2.15
C THR A 131 -2.69 -1.04 2.61
N ILE A 132 -1.61 -1.75 2.30
CA ILE A 132 -1.46 -3.18 2.59
C ILE A 132 -0.26 -3.39 3.52
N GLY A 133 -0.53 -3.97 4.70
CA GLY A 133 0.48 -4.37 5.67
C GLY A 133 0.78 -5.86 5.57
N VAL A 134 2.05 -6.22 5.33
CA VAL A 134 2.56 -7.59 5.40
C VAL A 134 3.90 -7.61 6.11
N GLU A 135 4.26 -8.74 6.71
CA GLU A 135 5.60 -8.94 7.24
C GLU A 135 6.63 -8.72 6.12
N PRO A 136 7.74 -7.99 6.36
CA PRO A 136 8.69 -7.64 5.31
C PRO A 136 9.24 -8.84 4.53
N LYS A 137 9.33 -10.03 5.14
CA LYS A 137 9.71 -11.27 4.44
C LYS A 137 8.81 -11.61 3.23
N TYR A 138 7.56 -11.13 3.20
CA TYR A 138 6.59 -11.34 2.12
C TYR A 138 6.50 -10.19 1.11
N ALA A 139 7.29 -9.11 1.24
CA ALA A 139 7.16 -7.94 0.37
C ALA A 139 7.32 -8.25 -1.12
N ALA A 140 8.23 -9.18 -1.48
CA ALA A 140 8.45 -9.56 -2.88
C ALA A 140 7.23 -10.29 -3.46
N GLN A 141 6.64 -11.19 -2.68
CA GLN A 141 5.43 -11.92 -3.02
C GLN A 141 4.23 -10.97 -3.18
N LEU A 142 4.11 -9.98 -2.28
CA LEU A 142 3.08 -8.95 -2.40
C LEU A 142 3.29 -8.09 -3.65
N ALA A 143 4.53 -7.66 -3.95
CA ALA A 143 4.82 -6.84 -5.13
C ALA A 143 4.42 -7.56 -6.43
N HIS A 144 4.68 -8.86 -6.54
CA HIS A 144 4.23 -9.68 -7.67
C HIS A 144 2.70 -9.70 -7.80
N ALA A 145 1.99 -9.88 -6.69
CA ALA A 145 0.52 -9.86 -6.66
C ALA A 145 -0.05 -8.49 -7.03
N MET A 146 0.55 -7.40 -6.53
CA MET A 146 0.17 -6.03 -6.88
C MET A 146 0.34 -5.76 -8.37
N VAL A 147 1.47 -6.16 -8.96
CA VAL A 147 1.70 -6.01 -10.42
C VAL A 147 0.67 -6.80 -11.22
N THR A 148 0.40 -8.03 -10.81
CA THR A 148 -0.63 -8.88 -11.44
C THR A 148 -2.00 -8.22 -11.39
N LEU A 149 -2.36 -7.64 -10.25
CA LEU A 149 -3.64 -6.95 -10.07
C LEU A 149 -3.73 -5.66 -10.87
N ILE A 150 -2.64 -4.87 -10.94
CA ILE A 150 -2.54 -3.67 -11.79
C ILE A 150 -2.76 -4.03 -13.26
N ASP A 151 -2.20 -5.14 -13.74
CA ASP A 151 -2.38 -5.54 -15.13
C ASP A 151 -3.85 -5.91 -15.44
N ARG A 152 -4.44 -6.73 -14.56
CA ARG A 152 -5.78 -7.32 -14.74
C ARG A 152 -6.92 -6.33 -14.51
N ASP A 153 -6.84 -5.50 -13.48
CA ASP A 153 -7.94 -4.63 -13.07
C ASP A 153 -7.66 -3.17 -13.40
N LYS A 154 -8.47 -2.60 -14.31
CA LYS A 154 -8.31 -1.21 -14.80
C LYS A 154 -8.70 -0.16 -13.76
N SER A 155 -9.41 -0.54 -12.70
CA SER A 155 -9.67 0.36 -11.57
C SER A 155 -8.39 0.69 -10.80
N VAL A 156 -7.38 -0.19 -10.80
CA VAL A 156 -6.09 0.10 -10.17
C VAL A 156 -5.26 0.99 -11.08
N THR A 157 -5.00 2.22 -10.69
CA THR A 157 -4.28 3.20 -11.53
C THR A 157 -2.76 3.05 -11.41
N GLN A 158 -2.27 2.80 -10.19
CA GLN A 158 -0.86 2.55 -9.91
C GLN A 158 -0.71 1.86 -8.53
N GLY A 159 0.47 1.30 -8.29
CA GLY A 159 0.93 0.85 -6.98
C GLY A 159 2.13 1.66 -6.50
N LYS A 160 2.42 1.56 -5.21
CA LYS A 160 3.62 2.11 -4.59
C LYS A 160 4.12 1.15 -3.51
N VAL A 161 5.41 0.87 -3.51
CA VAL A 161 6.06 -0.01 -2.51
C VAL A 161 7.33 0.64 -1.96
N ALA A 162 7.57 0.48 -0.67
CA ALA A 162 8.76 1.01 0.00
C ALA A 162 10.00 0.19 -0.38
N GLY A 163 11.16 0.84 -0.33
CA GLY A 163 12.44 0.17 -0.44
C GLY A 163 12.65 -0.83 0.70
N PRO A 164 13.44 -1.88 0.47
CA PRO A 164 13.55 -3.01 1.39
C PRO A 164 14.12 -2.65 2.78
N ALA A 165 14.89 -1.57 2.92
CA ALA A 165 15.42 -1.15 4.21
C ALA A 165 14.39 -0.42 5.09
N ASN A 166 13.35 0.15 4.47
CA ASN A 166 12.24 0.87 5.14
C ASN A 166 10.91 0.10 5.12
N TYR A 167 10.86 -1.07 4.49
CA TYR A 167 9.68 -1.91 4.47
C TYR A 167 9.31 -2.36 5.89
N GLY A 168 8.08 -2.08 6.33
CA GLY A 168 7.59 -2.35 7.67
C GLY A 168 8.02 -1.34 8.74
N LYS A 169 8.76 -0.28 8.38
CA LYS A 169 9.23 0.77 9.31
C LYS A 169 8.49 2.11 9.13
N ARG A 170 7.36 2.08 8.43
CA ARG A 170 6.49 3.24 8.14
C ARG A 170 5.05 2.77 8.13
N THR A 171 4.11 3.70 8.35
CA THR A 171 2.66 3.46 8.23
C THR A 171 2.25 2.77 6.93
N ASP A 172 2.94 3.05 5.83
CA ASP A 172 2.55 2.68 4.48
C ASP A 172 3.73 2.12 3.68
N SER A 173 3.92 0.80 3.76
CA SER A 173 4.96 0.10 2.98
C SER A 173 4.50 -0.35 1.61
N ALA A 174 3.20 -0.61 1.41
CA ALA A 174 2.62 -0.95 0.13
C ALA A 174 1.24 -0.28 -0.02
N ILE A 175 0.98 0.31 -1.18
CA ILE A 175 -0.24 1.06 -1.48
C ILE A 175 -0.69 0.72 -2.90
N LEU A 176 -1.99 0.54 -3.10
CA LEU A 176 -2.64 0.60 -4.41
C LEU A 176 -3.51 1.88 -4.48
N TYR A 177 -3.44 2.57 -5.61
CA TYR A 177 -4.33 3.68 -5.94
C TYR A 177 -5.43 3.14 -6.84
N ILE A 178 -6.68 3.40 -6.47
CA ILE A 178 -7.86 2.74 -7.03
C ILE A 178 -8.88 3.81 -7.43
N ASN A 179 -9.39 3.75 -8.65
CA ASN A 179 -10.61 4.45 -9.05
C ASN A 179 -11.81 3.61 -8.62
N GLY A 180 -12.66 4.14 -7.74
CA GLY A 180 -13.80 3.41 -7.21
C GLY A 180 -14.07 3.71 -5.74
N ASP A 181 -15.08 3.04 -5.23
CA ASP A 181 -15.58 3.20 -3.87
C ASP A 181 -15.01 2.15 -2.89
N LEU A 182 -15.56 2.13 -1.67
CA LEU A 182 -15.15 1.18 -0.64
C LEU A 182 -15.42 -0.28 -1.02
N GLU A 183 -16.50 -0.57 -1.75
CA GLU A 183 -16.81 -1.92 -2.22
C GLU A 183 -15.76 -2.40 -3.23
N THR A 184 -15.37 -1.52 -4.15
CA THR A 184 -14.28 -1.77 -5.11
C THR A 184 -12.97 -2.06 -4.37
N ALA A 185 -12.61 -1.25 -3.37
CA ALA A 185 -11.40 -1.45 -2.58
C ALA A 185 -11.43 -2.76 -1.78
N ALA A 186 -12.58 -3.12 -1.19
CA ALA A 186 -12.74 -4.37 -0.44
C ALA A 186 -12.60 -5.61 -1.34
N ARG A 187 -13.22 -5.60 -2.52
CA ARG A 187 -13.08 -6.68 -3.51
C ARG A 187 -11.62 -6.85 -3.92
N LEU A 188 -10.93 -5.75 -4.26
CA LEU A 188 -9.53 -5.77 -4.66
C LEU A 188 -8.60 -6.25 -3.54
N ALA A 189 -8.91 -5.92 -2.28
CA ALA A 189 -8.16 -6.40 -1.13
C ALA A 189 -8.25 -7.93 -0.99
N GLU A 190 -9.44 -8.51 -1.11
CA GLU A 190 -9.63 -9.97 -1.06
C GLU A 190 -8.97 -10.66 -2.25
N GLU A 191 -9.12 -10.11 -3.46
CA GLU A 191 -8.44 -10.63 -4.65
C GLU A 191 -6.92 -10.60 -4.48
N LEU A 192 -6.36 -9.50 -3.95
CA LEU A 192 -4.93 -9.37 -3.69
C LEU A 192 -4.45 -10.41 -2.66
N LYS A 193 -5.23 -10.65 -1.59
CA LYS A 193 -4.91 -11.71 -0.60
C LYS A 193 -4.81 -13.06 -1.27
N THR A 194 -5.82 -13.43 -2.08
CA THR A 194 -5.84 -14.70 -2.82
C THR A 194 -4.69 -14.79 -3.81
N LEU A 195 -4.47 -13.77 -4.64
CA LEU A 195 -3.40 -13.73 -5.63
C LEU A 195 -2.01 -13.80 -5.01
N SER A 196 -1.84 -13.19 -3.83
CA SER A 196 -0.56 -13.18 -3.15
C SER A 196 -0.15 -14.55 -2.66
N GLY A 197 -1.09 -15.41 -2.23
CA GLY A 197 -0.78 -16.66 -1.55
C GLY A 197 -0.02 -16.48 -0.23
N ILE A 198 -0.01 -15.25 0.32
CA ILE A 198 0.59 -14.95 1.62
C ILE A 198 -0.31 -15.57 2.69
N PRO A 199 0.24 -16.30 3.68
CA PRO A 199 -0.58 -16.85 4.75
C PRO A 199 -1.20 -15.75 5.60
N ALA A 200 -2.32 -16.04 6.27
CA ALA A 200 -3.07 -15.03 7.02
C ALA A 200 -2.23 -14.33 8.10
N ASP A 201 -1.33 -15.06 8.76
CA ASP A 201 -0.38 -14.54 9.76
C ASP A 201 0.77 -13.71 9.16
N GLY A 202 0.90 -13.71 7.82
CA GLY A 202 1.81 -12.84 7.09
C GLY A 202 1.28 -11.43 6.87
N PHE A 203 -0.02 -11.19 7.08
CA PHE A 203 -0.62 -9.86 7.04
C PHE A 203 -0.50 -9.18 8.41
N VAL A 204 -0.11 -7.91 8.39
CA VAL A 204 0.14 -7.15 9.62
C VAL A 204 -1.15 -6.44 10.02
N GLU A 205 -1.63 -6.73 11.23
CA GLU A 205 -2.74 -5.99 11.83
C GLU A 205 -2.26 -4.61 12.28
N HIS A 206 -2.37 -3.65 11.36
CA HIS A 206 -2.03 -2.26 11.61
C HIS A 206 -2.97 -1.35 10.83
N THR A 207 -3.70 -0.49 11.54
CA THR A 207 -4.47 0.61 10.96
C THR A 207 -3.79 1.89 11.42
N PRO A 208 -3.13 2.64 10.52
CA PRO A 208 -2.50 3.91 10.88
C PRO A 208 -3.46 4.82 11.67
N LEU A 209 -2.93 5.56 12.66
CA LEU A 209 -3.66 6.35 13.67
C LEU A 209 -4.17 5.55 14.87
N ARG A 210 -3.85 4.26 15.00
CA ARG A 210 -4.13 3.51 16.24
C ARG A 210 -2.92 3.58 17.16
N ARG A 211 -2.97 4.47 18.16
CA ARG A 211 -2.10 4.28 19.33
C ARG A 211 -2.51 2.98 20.05
N ARG A 212 -1.54 2.10 20.25
CA ARG A 212 -1.62 1.02 21.24
C ARG A 212 -1.58 1.58 22.65
#